data_AF-A0A978SMA2-F1
#
_entry.id   AF-A0A978SMA2-F1
#
_cell.length_a   1.000
_cell.length_b   1.000
_cell.length_c   1.000
_cell.angle_alpha   90.00
_cell.angle_beta   90.00
_cell.angle_gamma   90.00
#
_symmetry.space_group_name_H-M   'P 1'
#
loop_
_entity.id
_entity.type
_entity.pdbx_description
1 polymer ?
#
loop_
_entity_poly.entity_id
_entity_poly.type
_entity_poly.pdbx_seq_one_letter_code
_entity_poly.pdbx_strand_id
1 'polypeptide(L)'
;MSNGFYSEVLDMLGVTLQEDCRPEAENRPWQQPITSVGVPRLPPGDLLHHKFGVVDGQIVMTGSHNWTEAANRGNDETVLIVYSPTVAAHYQQEFERLYTDAIVGLPSAIRKKAGKHAIACPTTPIPQASQTSRPSRAAVNGRSPQLTNLVNLNTATQKELEALPGVGKKLAQRIISARQIRPFRALEDLQQIPGIKAKQLQKLHGKVTW
;
A
#
# COMPACT_ATOMS: atom_id res chain seq x y z
N MET A 1 -21.43 -4.18 21.59
CA MET A 1 -20.68 -2.93 21.34
C MET A 1 -19.21 -3.32 21.26
N SER A 2 -18.66 -3.47 20.05
CA SER A 2 -17.23 -3.68 19.89
C SER A 2 -16.53 -2.34 20.14
N ASN A 3 -15.91 -2.18 21.30
CA ASN A 3 -14.86 -1.18 21.50
C ASN A 3 -13.63 -1.62 20.69
N GLY A 4 -13.74 -1.74 19.37
CA GLY A 4 -12.64 -2.17 18.51
C GLY A 4 -11.72 -0.99 18.26
N PHE A 5 -10.50 -1.03 18.78
CA PHE A 5 -9.43 -0.09 18.46
C PHE A 5 -8.70 -0.54 17.18
N TYR A 6 -9.07 -1.71 16.67
CA TYR A 6 -8.63 -2.28 15.41
C TYR A 6 -9.28 -1.63 14.21
N SER A 7 -8.42 -1.27 13.27
CA SER A 7 -8.77 -0.87 11.93
C SER A 7 -7.62 -1.30 11.03
N GLU A 8 -7.94 -1.96 9.94
CA GLU A 8 -7.04 -2.50 8.93
C GLU A 8 -6.30 -1.34 8.25
N VAL A 9 -6.88 -0.14 8.30
CA VAL A 9 -6.22 1.12 7.94
C VAL A 9 -4.95 1.35 8.77
N LEU A 10 -4.96 1.03 10.06
CA LEU A 10 -3.77 1.15 10.92
C LEU A 10 -2.71 0.13 10.52
N ASP A 11 -3.11 -1.09 10.18
CA ASP A 11 -2.20 -2.10 9.66
C ASP A 11 -1.54 -1.64 8.35
N MET A 12 -2.32 -1.09 7.41
CA MET A 12 -1.80 -0.50 6.16
C MET A 12 -0.82 0.66 6.42
N LEU A 13 -1.04 1.41 7.49
CA LEU A 13 -0.18 2.51 7.95
C LEU A 13 0.98 2.05 8.85
N GLY A 14 1.11 0.73 9.08
CA GLY A 14 2.16 0.14 9.92
C GLY A 14 2.07 0.50 11.40
N VAL A 15 0.87 0.85 11.88
CA VAL A 15 0.63 1.24 13.27
C VAL A 15 -0.17 0.18 13.99
N THR A 16 0.25 -0.13 15.21
CA THR A 16 -0.49 -0.96 16.14
C THR A 16 -0.92 -0.10 17.32
N LEU A 17 -2.21 -0.10 17.62
CA LEU A 17 -2.72 0.41 18.89
C LEU A 17 -2.85 -0.75 19.88
N GLN A 18 -2.51 -0.48 21.14
CA GLN A 18 -2.58 -1.46 22.23
C GLN A 18 -3.62 -1.01 23.26
N GLU A 19 -4.29 -1.96 23.91
CA GLU A 19 -5.07 -1.76 25.13
C GLU A 19 -4.45 -2.62 26.23
N ASP A 20 -4.31 -2.07 27.44
CA ASP A 20 -3.65 -2.75 28.57
C ASP A 20 -2.30 -3.42 28.19
N CYS A 21 -1.54 -2.73 27.34
CA CYS A 21 -0.26 -3.17 26.77
C CYS A 21 -0.33 -4.48 25.97
N ARG A 22 -1.51 -4.81 25.43
CA ARG A 22 -1.71 -5.94 24.52
C ARG A 22 -2.23 -5.41 23.19
N PRO A 23 -1.58 -5.77 22.07
CA PRO A 23 -2.17 -5.55 20.77
C PRO A 23 -3.39 -6.48 20.61
N GLU A 24 -4.37 -6.06 19.79
CA GLU A 24 -5.40 -6.99 19.33
C GLU A 24 -4.76 -8.18 18.58
N ALA A 25 -5.34 -9.37 18.73
CA ALA A 25 -4.72 -10.64 18.32
C ALA A 25 -4.43 -10.75 16.82
N GLU A 26 -5.19 -10.02 16.00
CA GLU A 26 -5.09 -10.08 14.53
C GLU A 26 -4.40 -8.87 13.91
N ASN A 27 -3.81 -7.97 14.71
CA ASN A 27 -2.99 -6.86 14.20
C ASN A 27 -1.81 -7.39 13.37
N ARG A 28 -1.75 -6.95 12.11
CA ARG A 28 -0.69 -7.30 11.15
C ARG A 28 -0.17 -6.02 10.48
N PRO A 29 0.56 -5.15 11.22
CA PRO A 29 1.08 -3.92 10.66
C PRO A 29 2.02 -4.21 9.49
N TRP A 30 1.82 -3.48 8.39
CA TRP A 30 2.60 -3.65 7.19
C TRP A 30 4.04 -3.18 7.44
N GLN A 31 5.01 -4.03 7.08
CA GLN A 31 6.43 -3.69 7.17
C GLN A 31 6.81 -2.52 6.26
N GLN A 32 6.10 -2.37 5.14
CA GLN A 32 6.19 -1.22 4.25
C GLN A 32 4.85 -0.49 4.26
N PRO A 33 4.68 0.49 5.17
CA PRO A 33 3.45 1.25 5.27
C PRO A 33 3.15 2.01 3.99
N ILE A 34 1.89 2.04 3.59
CA ILE A 34 1.46 2.97 2.55
C ILE A 34 1.10 4.31 3.17
N THR A 35 1.37 5.40 2.46
CA THR A 35 1.05 6.76 2.91
C THR A 35 -0.20 7.32 2.24
N SER A 36 -0.81 6.58 1.33
CA SER A 36 -1.96 7.00 0.52
C SER A 36 -3.31 6.71 1.17
N VAL A 37 -3.37 6.26 2.42
CA VAL A 37 -4.65 6.09 3.11
C VAL A 37 -5.15 7.47 3.52
N GLY A 38 -6.41 7.78 3.19
CA GLY A 38 -7.04 9.05 3.52
C GLY A 38 -8.38 8.88 4.23
N VAL A 39 -8.67 9.79 5.15
CA VAL A 39 -10.01 9.92 5.77
C VAL A 39 -10.66 11.19 5.21
N PRO A 40 -11.83 11.11 4.55
CA PRO A 40 -12.46 12.29 3.98
C PRO A 40 -12.89 13.27 5.07
N ARG A 41 -12.80 14.57 4.76
CA ARG A 41 -13.37 15.61 5.60
C ARG A 41 -14.82 15.84 5.20
N LEU A 42 -15.72 15.59 6.15
CA LEU A 42 -17.14 15.82 5.98
C LEU A 42 -17.60 17.05 6.78
N PRO A 43 -18.69 17.70 6.35
CA PRO A 43 -19.36 18.72 7.15
C PRO A 43 -19.69 18.19 8.57
N PRO A 44 -19.70 19.05 9.59
CA PRO A 44 -20.10 18.65 10.94
C PRO A 44 -21.51 18.05 10.94
N GLY A 45 -21.65 16.84 11.50
CA GLY A 45 -22.92 16.10 11.56
C GLY A 45 -23.09 15.04 10.46
N ASP A 46 -22.30 15.12 9.40
CA ASP A 46 -22.34 14.13 8.32
C ASP A 46 -21.47 12.90 8.64
N LEU A 47 -21.94 11.73 8.21
CA LEU A 47 -21.23 10.47 8.33
C LEU A 47 -21.06 9.81 6.96
N LEU A 48 -19.86 9.31 6.67
CA LEU A 48 -19.61 8.59 5.44
C LEU A 48 -20.29 7.21 5.51
N HIS A 49 -21.31 7.00 4.69
CA HIS A 49 -22.01 5.71 4.62
C HIS A 49 -21.71 4.93 3.33
N HIS A 50 -20.71 5.32 2.55
CA HIS A 50 -20.31 4.57 1.35
C HIS A 50 -19.65 3.24 1.70
N LYS A 51 -20.09 2.17 1.03
CA LYS A 51 -19.41 0.88 0.97
C LYS A 51 -19.16 0.56 -0.49
N PHE A 52 -18.01 0.98 -0.97
CA PHE A 52 -17.55 0.57 -2.29
C PHE A 52 -16.02 0.48 -2.37
N GLY A 53 -15.54 -0.24 -3.36
CA GLY A 53 -14.15 -0.26 -3.78
C GLY A 53 -14.07 -0.25 -5.31
N VAL A 54 -13.09 0.47 -5.86
CA VAL A 54 -12.79 0.51 -7.29
C VAL A 54 -11.43 -0.14 -7.52
N VAL A 55 -11.33 -1.07 -8.45
CA VAL A 55 -10.09 -1.79 -8.78
C VAL A 55 -9.73 -1.57 -10.24
N ASP A 56 -8.51 -1.10 -10.47
CA ASP A 56 -7.89 -0.87 -11.79
C ASP A 56 -8.72 -0.01 -12.76
N GLY A 57 -9.68 0.76 -12.26
CA GLY A 57 -10.63 1.53 -13.07
C GLY A 57 -11.56 0.65 -13.93
N GLN A 58 -11.72 -0.64 -13.60
CA GLN A 58 -12.53 -1.59 -14.36
C GLN A 58 -13.61 -2.27 -13.53
N ILE A 59 -13.35 -2.48 -12.23
CA ILE A 59 -14.20 -3.27 -11.35
C ILE A 59 -14.70 -2.39 -10.22
N VAL A 60 -15.99 -2.46 -9.94
CA VAL A 60 -16.60 -1.86 -8.74
C VAL A 60 -17.15 -2.97 -7.86
N MET A 61 -16.80 -2.92 -6.58
CA MET A 61 -17.46 -3.69 -5.53
C MET A 61 -18.32 -2.71 -4.72
N THR A 62 -19.59 -2.99 -4.52
CA THR A 62 -20.49 -2.15 -3.71
C THR A 62 -21.65 -2.96 -3.15
N GLY A 63 -22.49 -2.37 -2.30
CA GLY A 63 -23.66 -3.01 -1.74
C GLY A 63 -23.94 -2.55 -0.32
N SER A 64 -24.59 -3.41 0.47
CA SER A 64 -24.84 -3.15 1.90
C SER A 64 -23.64 -3.52 2.77
N HIS A 65 -22.77 -4.41 2.26
CA HIS A 65 -21.69 -5.07 3.01
C HIS A 65 -20.65 -4.09 3.56
N ASN A 66 -20.52 -4.05 4.88
CA ASN A 66 -19.43 -3.35 5.56
C ASN A 66 -18.14 -4.17 5.51
N TRP A 67 -16.98 -3.51 5.53
CA TRP A 67 -15.67 -4.19 5.68
C TRP A 67 -15.42 -4.58 7.14
N THR A 68 -16.24 -5.49 7.68
CA THR A 68 -16.16 -5.94 9.08
C THR A 68 -16.41 -7.44 9.20
N GLU A 69 -15.87 -8.07 10.24
CA GLU A 69 -16.11 -9.51 10.50
C GLU A 69 -17.60 -9.84 10.73
N ALA A 70 -18.36 -8.91 11.33
CA ALA A 70 -19.80 -9.09 11.52
C ALA A 70 -20.54 -9.19 10.17
N ALA A 71 -20.19 -8.33 9.20
CA ALA A 71 -20.72 -8.43 7.84
C ALA A 71 -20.28 -9.71 7.14
N ASN A 72 -19.06 -10.19 7.38
CA ASN A 72 -18.52 -11.41 6.76
C ASN A 72 -19.19 -12.71 7.24
N ARG A 73 -19.76 -12.74 8.45
CA ARG A 73 -20.19 -14.01 9.08
C ARG A 73 -21.56 -14.01 9.75
N GLY A 74 -22.10 -12.85 10.10
CA GLY A 74 -23.28 -12.74 10.95
C GLY A 74 -24.47 -12.03 10.31
N ASN A 75 -24.21 -10.97 9.56
CA ASN A 75 -25.26 -10.17 8.95
C ASN A 75 -25.68 -10.74 7.58
N ASP A 76 -26.95 -10.53 7.22
CA ASP A 76 -27.42 -10.72 5.85
C ASP A 76 -27.03 -9.49 5.02
N GLU A 77 -25.92 -9.62 4.28
CA GLU A 77 -25.34 -8.54 3.47
C GLU A 77 -25.31 -8.93 2.00
N THR A 78 -25.31 -7.93 1.11
CA THR A 78 -25.14 -8.13 -0.33
C THR A 78 -23.89 -7.42 -0.82
N VAL A 79 -23.07 -8.15 -1.57
CA VAL A 79 -21.95 -7.60 -2.36
C VAL A 79 -22.29 -7.74 -3.84
N LEU A 80 -22.36 -6.61 -4.54
CA LEU A 80 -22.44 -6.53 -5.98
C LEU A 80 -21.06 -6.26 -6.57
N ILE A 81 -20.64 -7.08 -7.52
CA ILE A 81 -19.40 -6.90 -8.29
C ILE A 81 -19.76 -6.57 -9.73
N VAL A 82 -19.38 -5.38 -10.17
CA VAL A 82 -19.65 -4.87 -11.53
C VAL A 82 -18.35 -4.76 -12.30
N TYR A 83 -18.28 -5.44 -13.45
CA TYR A 83 -17.16 -5.36 -14.38
C TYR A 83 -17.51 -4.39 -15.52
N SER A 84 -17.20 -3.12 -15.33
CA SER A 84 -17.46 -2.09 -16.33
C SER A 84 -16.57 -0.86 -16.09
N PRO A 85 -15.71 -0.48 -17.05
CA PRO A 85 -14.91 0.74 -16.93
C PRO A 85 -15.76 2.00 -16.82
N THR A 86 -16.93 2.03 -17.45
CA THR A 86 -17.85 3.17 -17.39
C THR A 86 -18.41 3.34 -15.98
N VAL A 87 -18.85 2.24 -15.35
CA VAL A 87 -19.36 2.30 -13.97
C VAL A 87 -18.21 2.63 -13.01
N ALA A 88 -17.04 2.01 -13.19
CA ALA A 88 -15.86 2.29 -12.40
C ALA A 88 -15.44 3.75 -12.45
N ALA A 89 -15.53 4.41 -13.61
CA ALA A 89 -15.21 5.82 -13.76
C ALA A 89 -16.12 6.73 -12.89
N HIS A 90 -17.42 6.41 -12.77
CA HIS A 90 -18.33 7.18 -11.91
C HIS A 90 -18.01 7.01 -10.42
N TYR A 91 -17.73 5.78 -9.98
CA TYR A 91 -17.32 5.54 -8.58
C TYR A 91 -15.95 6.14 -8.29
N GLN A 92 -15.02 6.11 -9.25
CA GLN A 92 -13.72 6.76 -9.13
C GLN A 92 -13.90 8.27 -8.95
N GLN A 93 -14.78 8.91 -9.73
CA GLN A 93 -15.05 10.34 -9.59
C GLN A 93 -15.54 10.69 -8.17
N GLU A 94 -16.41 9.88 -7.58
CA GLU A 94 -16.88 10.10 -6.20
C GLU A 94 -15.75 9.86 -5.19
N PHE A 95 -14.92 8.83 -5.38
CA PHE A 95 -13.74 8.62 -4.57
C PHE A 95 -12.81 9.84 -4.62
N GLU A 96 -12.47 10.35 -5.80
CA GLU A 96 -11.61 11.53 -5.97
C GLU A 96 -12.22 12.77 -5.31
N ARG A 97 -13.54 12.97 -5.43
CA ARG A 97 -14.25 14.06 -4.76
C ARG A 97 -14.09 13.99 -3.24
N LEU A 98 -14.23 12.80 -2.66
CA LEU A 98 -14.05 12.57 -1.22
C LEU A 98 -12.57 12.69 -0.80
N TYR A 99 -11.66 12.28 -1.69
CA TYR A 99 -10.22 12.22 -1.43
C TYR A 99 -9.52 13.58 -1.58
N THR A 100 -10.09 14.51 -2.36
CA THR A 100 -9.52 15.83 -2.69
C THR A 100 -8.95 16.56 -1.47
N ASP A 101 -9.75 16.65 -0.39
CA ASP A 101 -9.35 17.34 0.85
C ASP A 101 -9.14 16.37 2.03
N ALA A 102 -9.00 15.07 1.74
CA ALA A 102 -8.86 14.05 2.77
C ALA A 102 -7.63 14.28 3.65
N ILE A 103 -7.75 13.86 4.91
CA ILE A 103 -6.61 13.81 5.82
C ILE A 103 -5.84 12.54 5.48
N VAL A 104 -4.72 12.72 4.78
CA VAL A 104 -3.85 11.62 4.34
C VAL A 104 -2.90 11.19 5.47
N GLY A 105 -2.74 9.89 5.63
CA GLY A 105 -1.98 9.26 6.70
C GLY A 105 -2.72 9.25 8.04
N LEU A 106 -1.97 9.07 9.13
CA LEU A 106 -2.55 8.98 10.47
C LEU A 106 -3.11 10.32 10.94
N PRO A 107 -4.40 10.41 11.31
CA PRO A 107 -4.94 11.59 11.95
C PRO A 107 -4.16 11.96 13.22
N SER A 108 -4.06 13.26 13.53
CA SER A 108 -3.27 13.75 14.66
C SER A 108 -3.74 13.18 16.01
N ALA A 109 -5.04 12.93 16.17
CA ALA A 109 -5.62 12.28 17.34
C ALA A 109 -5.08 10.85 17.53
N ILE A 110 -5.05 10.06 16.46
CA ILE A 110 -4.52 8.69 16.47
C ILE A 110 -3.02 8.69 16.73
N ARG A 111 -2.25 9.59 16.11
CA ARG A 111 -0.81 9.76 16.42
C ARG A 111 -0.55 10.04 17.90
N LYS A 112 -1.33 10.96 18.49
CA LYS A 112 -1.22 11.27 19.93
C LYS A 112 -1.56 10.05 20.79
N LYS A 113 -2.60 9.29 20.42
CA LYS A 113 -2.99 8.07 21.13
C LYS A 113 -1.91 6.99 21.05
N ALA A 114 -1.38 6.73 19.85
CA ALA A 114 -0.27 5.81 19.61
C ALA A 114 0.99 6.21 20.41
N GLY A 115 1.36 7.49 20.41
CA GLY A 115 2.50 7.98 21.19
C GLY A 115 2.31 7.85 22.70
N LYS A 116 1.13 8.15 23.23
CA LYS A 116 0.80 7.93 24.65
C LYS A 116 0.89 6.45 25.03
N HIS A 117 0.38 5.56 24.19
CA HIS A 117 0.45 4.12 24.43
C HIS A 117 1.88 3.60 24.34
N ALA A 118 2.71 4.11 23.41
CA ALA A 118 4.13 3.75 23.35
C ALA A 118 4.91 4.13 24.62
N ILE A 119 4.54 5.24 25.27
CA ILE A 119 5.13 5.67 26.54
C ILE A 119 4.62 4.80 27.71
N ALA A 120 3.32 4.53 27.76
CA ALA A 120 2.69 3.77 28.85
C ALA A 120 2.99 2.27 28.78
N CYS A 121 3.19 1.75 27.57
CA CYS A 121 3.46 0.35 27.27
C CYS A 121 4.75 0.27 26.46
N PRO A 122 5.92 0.34 27.11
CA PRO A 122 7.20 0.13 26.44
C PRO A 122 7.33 -1.36 26.07
N THR A 123 6.65 -1.77 25.00
CA THR A 123 6.89 -3.08 24.39
C THR A 123 8.32 -3.09 23.85
N THR A 124 9.07 -4.16 24.17
CA THR A 124 10.32 -4.50 23.50
C THR A 124 10.09 -4.50 21.97
N PRO A 125 11.01 -3.99 21.13
CA PRO A 125 10.64 -3.57 19.79
C PRO A 125 10.26 -4.78 18.90
N ILE A 126 9.02 -4.77 18.42
CA ILE A 126 8.73 -5.31 17.07
C ILE A 126 9.37 -4.31 16.09
N PRO A 127 10.10 -4.72 15.04
CA PRO A 127 10.91 -3.80 14.24
C PRO A 127 10.06 -2.68 13.64
N GLN A 128 10.14 -1.49 14.24
CA GLN A 128 9.47 -0.31 13.75
C GLN A 128 10.33 0.35 12.67
N ALA A 129 9.68 0.69 11.55
CA ALA A 129 10.24 1.46 10.46
C ALA A 129 10.96 2.71 11.01
N SER A 130 12.28 2.72 10.88
CA SER A 130 13.13 3.79 11.37
C SER A 130 13.02 5.02 10.47
N GLN A 131 12.52 6.11 11.04
CA GLN A 131 12.82 7.45 10.54
C GLN A 131 14.23 7.82 10.99
N THR A 132 15.21 7.91 10.09
CA THR A 132 16.42 8.72 10.32
C THR A 132 17.06 9.16 9.00
N SER A 133 16.96 10.47 8.76
CA SER A 133 18.03 11.39 8.35
C SER A 133 19.27 10.84 7.63
N ARG A 134 19.50 11.38 6.42
CA ARG A 134 20.78 11.65 5.70
C ARG A 134 22.08 11.06 6.31
N PRO A 135 22.90 10.28 5.57
CA PRO A 135 24.22 9.92 6.04
C PRO A 135 25.32 10.84 5.49
N SER A 136 26.11 11.40 6.40
CA SER A 136 27.49 11.85 6.16
C SER A 136 28.47 10.66 6.25
N ARG A 137 29.61 10.81 5.55
CA ARG A 137 30.65 9.82 5.22
C ARG A 137 31.39 9.15 6.40
N ALA A 138 31.80 7.89 6.11
CA ALA A 138 33.02 7.15 6.50
C ALA A 138 33.22 6.73 7.96
N ALA A 139 33.76 5.54 8.34
CA ALA A 139 34.17 4.31 7.66
C ALA A 139 34.45 3.21 8.74
N VAL A 140 34.70 1.97 8.27
CA VAL A 140 35.43 0.84 8.90
C VAL A 140 34.61 -0.40 9.33
N ASN A 141 34.56 -1.35 8.37
CA ASN A 141 34.84 -2.80 8.41
C ASN A 141 34.04 -3.76 9.32
N GLY A 142 33.38 -4.73 8.66
CA GLY A 142 33.80 -6.12 8.87
C GLY A 142 32.78 -7.24 9.15
N ARG A 143 31.57 -7.24 8.60
CA ARG A 143 30.86 -8.50 8.23
C ARG A 143 29.66 -8.22 7.32
N SER A 144 29.69 -8.77 6.11
CA SER A 144 28.78 -8.48 5.00
C SER A 144 27.36 -9.03 5.19
N PRO A 145 26.32 -8.24 4.90
CA PRO A 145 25.13 -8.73 4.21
C PRO A 145 25.12 -8.16 2.79
N GLN A 146 24.95 -9.01 1.79
CA GLN A 146 24.86 -8.61 0.37
C GLN A 146 23.70 -7.63 0.18
N LEU A 147 24.02 -6.33 0.07
CA LEU A 147 23.16 -5.30 -0.49
C LEU A 147 23.01 -5.59 -1.99
N THR A 148 22.04 -6.41 -2.36
CA THR A 148 21.62 -6.48 -3.76
C THR A 148 20.80 -5.22 -4.06
N ASN A 149 21.38 -4.33 -4.85
CA ASN A 149 20.81 -3.09 -5.36
C ASN A 149 19.68 -3.41 -6.37
N LEU A 150 18.62 -4.08 -5.89
CA LEU A 150 17.53 -4.57 -6.73
C LEU A 150 16.59 -3.42 -7.11
N VAL A 151 16.29 -3.30 -8.40
CA VAL A 151 15.38 -2.28 -8.93
C VAL A 151 13.96 -2.83 -8.93
N ASN A 152 13.03 -2.22 -8.19
CA ASN A 152 11.63 -2.66 -8.18
C ASN A 152 10.90 -2.20 -9.46
N LEU A 153 10.36 -3.13 -10.24
CA LEU A 153 9.71 -2.86 -11.53
C LEU A 153 8.43 -2.01 -11.39
N ASN A 154 7.71 -2.14 -10.27
CA ASN A 154 6.46 -1.43 -10.00
C ASN A 154 6.66 0.00 -9.46
N THR A 155 7.80 0.29 -8.82
CA THR A 155 8.04 1.60 -8.18
C THR A 155 9.23 2.38 -8.76
N ALA A 156 10.17 1.71 -9.44
CA ALA A 156 11.38 2.34 -9.96
C ALA A 156 11.07 3.53 -10.88
N THR A 157 11.89 4.56 -10.76
CA THR A 157 11.91 5.69 -11.69
C THR A 157 12.45 5.25 -13.05
N GLN A 158 12.18 6.06 -14.07
CA GLN A 158 12.70 5.83 -15.42
C GLN A 158 14.23 5.67 -15.44
N LYS A 159 14.95 6.52 -14.69
CA LYS A 159 16.42 6.50 -14.63
C LYS A 159 16.96 5.23 -13.95
N GLU A 160 16.25 4.70 -12.95
CA GLU A 160 16.63 3.45 -12.28
C GLU A 160 16.37 2.24 -13.18
N LEU A 161 15.28 2.24 -13.95
CA LEU A 161 15.03 1.21 -14.95
C LEU A 161 16.08 1.24 -16.06
N GLU A 162 16.50 2.43 -16.51
CA GLU A 162 17.56 2.60 -17.51
C GLU A 162 18.94 2.13 -17.03
N ALA A 163 19.15 1.99 -15.72
CA ALA A 163 20.38 1.45 -15.16
C ALA A 163 20.46 -0.09 -15.27
N LEU A 164 19.36 -0.75 -15.64
CA LEU A 164 19.33 -2.20 -15.81
C LEU A 164 19.99 -2.63 -17.13
N PRO A 165 20.70 -3.77 -17.13
CA PRO A 165 21.39 -4.24 -18.34
C PRO A 165 20.39 -4.55 -19.45
N GLY A 166 20.47 -3.81 -20.56
CA GLY A 166 19.60 -4.01 -21.72
C GLY A 166 18.27 -3.24 -21.67
N VAL A 167 18.05 -2.40 -20.65
CA VAL A 167 16.90 -1.51 -20.57
C VAL A 167 17.30 -0.09 -20.96
N GLY A 168 16.89 0.34 -22.15
CA GLY A 168 17.06 1.72 -22.60
C GLY A 168 15.80 2.58 -22.38
N LYS A 169 15.89 3.88 -22.62
CA LYS A 169 14.81 4.87 -22.44
C LYS A 169 13.44 4.43 -22.97
N LYS A 170 13.39 3.88 -24.19
CA LYS A 170 12.13 3.40 -24.80
C LYS A 170 11.56 2.19 -24.08
N LEU A 171 12.41 1.30 -23.58
CA LEU A 171 11.97 0.09 -22.87
C LEU A 171 11.55 0.43 -21.44
N ALA A 172 12.29 1.30 -20.75
CA ALA A 172 11.91 1.83 -19.44
C ALA A 172 10.52 2.48 -19.48
N GLN A 173 10.24 3.30 -20.51
CA GLN A 173 8.91 3.90 -20.69
C GLN A 173 7.81 2.84 -20.87
N ARG A 174 8.09 1.75 -21.60
CA ARG A 174 7.14 0.65 -21.79
C ARG A 174 6.88 -0.11 -20.49
N ILE A 175 7.90 -0.33 -19.66
CA ILE A 175 7.76 -0.94 -18.33
C ILE A 175 6.87 -0.05 -17.44
N ILE A 176 7.10 1.27 -17.44
CA ILE A 176 6.28 2.23 -16.68
C ILE A 176 4.83 2.25 -17.19
N SER A 177 4.63 2.21 -18.51
CA SER A 177 3.28 2.19 -19.09
C SER A 177 2.56 0.87 -18.80
N ALA A 178 3.28 -0.26 -18.84
CA ALA A 178 2.73 -1.57 -18.56
C ALA A 178 2.28 -1.71 -17.09
N ARG A 179 3.10 -1.25 -16.12
CA ARG A 179 2.71 -1.31 -14.69
C ARG A 179 1.53 -0.42 -14.31
N GLN A 180 1.29 0.66 -15.07
CA GLN A 180 0.12 1.51 -14.91
C GLN A 180 -1.17 0.79 -15.34
N ILE A 181 -1.08 -0.16 -16.27
CA ILE A 181 -2.21 -0.98 -16.72
C ILE A 181 -2.38 -2.21 -15.81
N ARG A 182 -1.27 -2.87 -15.47
CA ARG A 182 -1.24 -4.05 -14.59
C ARG A 182 0.10 -4.14 -13.87
N PRO A 183 0.14 -4.08 -12.52
CA PRO A 183 1.37 -4.29 -11.77
C PRO A 183 1.98 -5.68 -12.03
N PHE A 184 3.31 -5.75 -12.08
CA PHE A 184 4.02 -7.01 -12.22
C PHE A 184 3.93 -7.82 -10.92
N ARG A 185 3.64 -9.12 -11.04
CA ARG A 185 3.57 -10.08 -9.92
C ARG A 185 4.64 -11.16 -9.99
N ALA A 186 5.32 -11.25 -11.12
CA ALA A 186 6.47 -12.11 -11.34
C ALA A 186 7.41 -11.50 -12.39
N LEU A 187 8.65 -11.98 -12.44
CA LEU A 187 9.62 -11.54 -13.46
C LEU A 187 9.13 -11.84 -14.89
N GLU A 188 8.40 -12.94 -15.04
CA GLU A 188 7.87 -13.45 -16.30
C GLU A 188 6.86 -12.50 -16.94
N ASP A 189 6.19 -11.65 -16.15
CA ASP A 189 5.22 -10.67 -16.66
C ASP A 189 5.87 -9.65 -17.60
N LEU A 190 7.18 -9.42 -17.50
CA LEU A 190 7.93 -8.57 -18.42
C LEU A 190 7.92 -9.10 -19.86
N GLN A 191 7.67 -10.40 -20.10
CA GLN A 191 7.56 -10.96 -21.45
C GLN A 191 6.37 -10.40 -22.25
N GLN A 192 5.36 -9.83 -21.55
CA GLN A 192 4.22 -9.19 -22.20
C GLN A 192 4.61 -7.84 -22.84
N ILE A 193 5.79 -7.31 -22.53
CA ILE A 193 6.28 -6.04 -23.07
C ILE A 193 7.01 -6.27 -24.40
N PRO A 194 6.57 -5.63 -25.50
CA PRO A 194 7.27 -5.69 -26.78
C PRO A 194 8.74 -5.26 -26.66
N GLY A 195 9.65 -6.19 -26.96
CA GLY A 195 11.09 -5.98 -26.90
C GLY A 195 11.80 -6.72 -25.76
N ILE A 196 11.08 -7.33 -24.82
CA ILE A 196 11.65 -8.21 -23.80
C ILE A 196 11.60 -9.66 -24.29
N LYS A 197 12.77 -10.29 -24.41
CA LYS A 197 12.91 -11.72 -24.80
C LYS A 197 13.50 -12.51 -23.63
N ALA A 198 13.42 -13.84 -23.66
CA ALA A 198 13.97 -14.73 -22.63
C ALA A 198 15.44 -14.41 -22.25
N LYS A 199 16.28 -14.08 -23.24
CA LYS A 199 17.69 -13.66 -23.02
C LYS A 199 17.82 -12.36 -22.22
N GLN A 200 16.86 -11.44 -22.32
CA GLN A 200 16.84 -10.22 -21.52
C GLN A 200 16.33 -10.51 -20.11
N LEU A 201 15.33 -11.39 -19.98
CA LEU A 201 14.82 -11.82 -18.68
C LEU A 201 15.91 -12.41 -17.79
N GLN A 202 16.78 -13.28 -18.36
CA GLN A 202 17.94 -13.84 -17.67
C GLN A 202 18.93 -12.78 -17.17
N LYS A 203 19.08 -11.65 -17.88
CA LYS A 203 19.96 -10.55 -17.46
C LYS A 203 19.38 -9.72 -16.32
N LEU A 204 18.06 -9.72 -16.19
CA LEU A 204 17.32 -9.02 -15.14
C LEU A 204 17.14 -9.90 -13.89
N HIS A 205 17.25 -11.22 -14.03
CA HIS A 205 17.17 -12.16 -12.92
C HIS A 205 18.20 -11.83 -11.83
N GLY A 206 17.74 -11.64 -10.59
CA GLY A 206 18.58 -11.23 -9.46
C GLY A 206 19.04 -9.76 -9.49
N LYS A 207 18.48 -8.93 -10.38
CA LYS A 207 18.71 -7.47 -10.44
C LYS A 207 17.45 -6.64 -10.22
N VAL A 208 16.29 -7.29 -10.26
CA VAL A 208 14.99 -6.63 -10.14
C VAL A 208 14.12 -7.33 -9.10
N THR A 209 13.20 -6.56 -8.53
CA THR A 209 12.04 -7.04 -7.77
C THR A 209 10.78 -6.51 -8.44
N TRP A 210 9.60 -6.96 -8.02
CA TRP A 210 8.32 -6.49 -8.51
C TRP A 210 7.45 -6.14 -7.31
#